data_AF-A0A955SRS5-F1
#
_entry.id   AF-A0A955SRS5-F1
#
_cell.length_a   1.000
_cell.length_b   1.000
_cell.length_c   1.000
_cell.angle_alpha   90.00
_cell.angle_beta   90.00
_cell.angle_gamma   90.00
#
_symmetry.space_group_name_H-M   'P 1'
#
loop_
_entity.id
_entity.type
_entity.pdbx_description
1 polymer ?
#
loop_
_entity_poly.entity_id
_entity_poly.type
_entity_poly.pdbx_seq_one_letter_code
_entity_poly.pdbx_strand_id
1 'polypeptide(L)'
;DGWLVKMESFDGGDTWTNGVETDFPNPNAATDLIKLKNGHVMLVYNDNMNDRTPLTVAVSTDGGETWPHKKNIGEGDNSFAYPVLIQAEDGKIHVIYTTNQRTTIMHVVFDEKTIME
;
A
#
# COMPACT_ATOMS: atom_id res chain seq x y z
N ASP A 1 -5.27 -5.49 -17.10
CA ASP A 1 -4.43 -6.42 -16.32
C ASP A 1 -3.11 -5.73 -16.02
N GLY A 2 -2.88 -5.39 -14.76
CA GLY A 2 -1.64 -4.74 -14.34
C GLY A 2 -1.17 -5.31 -13.02
N TRP A 3 0.15 -5.40 -12.88
CA TRP A 3 0.83 -5.71 -11.62
C TRP A 3 1.58 -4.46 -11.18
N LEU A 4 1.80 -4.29 -9.88
CA LEU A 4 2.80 -3.32 -9.43
C LEU A 4 4.17 -3.77 -9.96
N VAL A 5 4.97 -2.82 -10.42
CA VAL A 5 6.33 -3.05 -10.90
C VAL A 5 7.31 -2.56 -9.85
N LYS A 6 8.24 -3.42 -9.44
CA LYS A 6 9.33 -3.08 -8.53
C LYS A 6 10.58 -2.70 -9.31
N MET A 7 11.26 -1.65 -8.85
CA MET A 7 12.61 -1.29 -9.24
C MET A 7 13.39 -0.95 -7.98
N GLU A 8 14.70 -1.20 -7.98
CA GLU A 8 15.57 -0.95 -6.83
C GLU A 8 16.71 -0.02 -7.23
N SER A 9 17.12 0.83 -6.29
CA SER A 9 18.27 1.71 -6.43
C SER A 9 19.25 1.45 -5.29
N PHE A 10 20.54 1.49 -5.62
CA PHE A 10 21.64 1.25 -4.69
C PHE A 10 22.56 2.48 -4.54
N ASP A 11 22.18 3.61 -5.15
CA ASP A 11 22.96 4.84 -5.24
C ASP A 11 22.16 6.09 -4.82
N GLY A 12 21.09 5.91 -4.05
CA GLY A 12 20.28 7.02 -3.54
C GLY A 12 19.22 7.54 -4.53
N GLY A 13 18.93 6.78 -5.59
CA GLY A 13 17.88 7.07 -6.56
C GLY A 13 18.37 7.60 -7.90
N ASP A 14 19.69 7.65 -8.12
CA ASP A 14 20.29 8.12 -9.37
C ASP A 14 20.14 7.10 -10.49
N THR A 15 20.33 5.81 -10.19
CA THR A 15 20.09 4.71 -11.11
C THR A 15 19.20 3.64 -10.50
N TRP A 16 18.51 2.91 -11.38
CA TRP A 16 17.51 1.91 -11.03
C TRP A 16 17.72 0.63 -11.83
N THR A 17 17.39 -0.50 -11.22
CA THR A 17 17.28 -1.78 -11.93
C THR A 17 16.18 -1.72 -12.99
N ASN A 18 16.18 -2.69 -13.90
CA ASN A 18 15.02 -2.93 -14.76
C ASN A 18 13.78 -3.22 -13.90
N GLY A 19 12.61 -2.80 -14.40
CA GLY A 19 11.33 -3.10 -13.76
C GLY A 19 11.02 -4.59 -13.81
N VAL A 20 10.60 -5.13 -12.66
CA VAL A 20 10.13 -6.50 -12.52
C VAL A 20 8.71 -6.48 -11.99
N GLU A 21 7.81 -7.24 -12.63
CA GLU A 21 6.45 -7.42 -12.12
C GLU A 21 6.49 -8.09 -10.74
N THR A 22 5.68 -7.59 -9.82
CA THR A 22 5.48 -8.18 -8.50
C THR A 22 4.23 -9.06 -8.50
N ASP A 23 4.00 -9.78 -7.41
CA ASP A 23 2.75 -10.53 -7.18
C ASP A 23 1.60 -9.66 -6.65
N PHE A 24 1.72 -8.32 -6.69
CA PHE A 24 0.68 -7.40 -6.27
C PHE A 24 -0.18 -6.96 -7.47
N PRO A 25 -1.44 -7.44 -7.58
CA PRO A 25 -2.33 -7.00 -8.63
C PRO A 25 -2.60 -5.49 -8.50
N ASN A 26 -2.80 -4.81 -9.62
CA ASN A 26 -3.09 -3.38 -9.63
C ASN A 26 -3.95 -2.97 -10.84
N PRO A 27 -5.07 -2.25 -10.62
CA PRO A 27 -6.01 -1.85 -11.66
C PRO A 27 -5.62 -0.51 -12.31
N ASN A 28 -4.31 -0.26 -12.49
CA ASN A 28 -3.75 1.06 -12.82
C ASN A 28 -4.20 2.14 -11.81
N ALA A 29 -4.07 1.83 -10.52
CA ALA A 29 -4.36 2.72 -9.40
C ALA A 29 -3.08 3.06 -8.63
N ALA A 30 -3.06 4.28 -8.09
CA ALA A 30 -1.96 4.72 -7.23
C ALA A 30 -1.82 3.79 -6.01
N THR A 31 -0.57 3.65 -5.57
CA THR A 31 -0.14 2.88 -4.42
C THR A 31 0.79 3.76 -3.58
N ASP A 32 0.98 3.42 -2.31
CA ASP A 32 1.98 4.08 -1.48
C ASP A 32 2.73 3.06 -0.61
N LEU A 33 4.00 3.34 -0.32
CA LEU A 33 4.92 2.44 0.37
C LEU A 33 5.77 3.25 1.36
N ILE A 34 5.75 2.87 2.64
CA ILE A 34 6.61 3.50 3.65
C ILE A 34 7.39 2.46 4.44
N LYS A 35 8.59 2.85 4.89
CA LYS A 35 9.33 2.14 5.92
C LYS A 35 8.89 2.66 7.29
N LEU A 36 8.42 1.76 8.14
CA LEU A 36 8.03 2.07 9.51
C LEU A 36 9.26 2.26 10.40
N LYS A 37 9.09 2.96 11.52
CA LYS A 37 10.12 3.24 12.53
C LYS A 37 10.81 1.99 13.09
N ASN A 38 10.11 0.85 13.15
CA ASN A 38 10.68 -0.44 13.58
C ASN A 38 11.44 -1.18 12.47
N GLY A 39 11.48 -0.63 11.26
CA GLY A 39 12.18 -1.21 10.11
C GLY A 39 11.31 -2.04 9.17
N HIS A 40 10.08 -2.36 9.55
CA HIS A 40 9.13 -3.04 8.67
C HIS A 40 8.73 -2.15 7.49
N VAL A 41 8.20 -2.77 6.44
CA VAL A 41 7.73 -2.07 5.24
C VAL A 41 6.22 -2.25 5.12
N MET A 42 5.50 -1.15 4.87
CA MET A 42 4.05 -1.14 4.71
C MET A 42 3.67 -0.61 3.33
N LEU A 43 2.84 -1.38 2.62
CA LEU A 43 2.31 -1.09 1.30
C LEU A 43 0.79 -0.89 1.39
N VAL A 44 0.26 0.12 0.73
CA VAL A 44 -1.19 0.25 0.47
C VAL A 44 -1.46 0.23 -1.03
N TYR A 45 -2.36 -0.64 -1.46
CA TYR A 45 -2.63 -0.89 -2.88
C TYR A 45 -4.06 -1.38 -3.10
N ASN A 46 -4.52 -1.37 -4.34
CA ASN A 46 -5.78 -2.01 -4.71
C ASN A 46 -5.52 -3.47 -5.13
N ASP A 47 -5.96 -4.42 -4.31
CA ASP A 47 -5.66 -5.86 -4.48
C ASP A 47 -6.58 -6.52 -5.51
N ASN A 48 -6.55 -6.00 -6.74
CA ASN A 48 -7.40 -6.43 -7.85
C ASN A 48 -6.80 -6.00 -9.19
N MET A 49 -6.95 -6.82 -10.24
CA MET A 49 -6.38 -6.56 -11.58
C MET A 49 -7.13 -5.48 -12.37
N ASN A 50 -8.40 -5.22 -12.02
CA ASN A 50 -9.34 -4.46 -12.85
C ASN A 50 -10.11 -3.40 -12.07
N ASP A 51 -10.47 -3.69 -10.83
CA ASP A 51 -11.31 -2.81 -10.02
C ASP A 51 -10.53 -2.13 -8.92
N ARG A 52 -10.92 -0.90 -8.58
CA ARG A 52 -10.35 -0.14 -7.46
C ARG A 52 -10.96 -0.53 -6.11
N THR A 53 -11.16 -1.83 -5.91
CA THR A 53 -11.66 -2.45 -4.67
C THR A 53 -11.20 -3.92 -4.59
N PRO A 54 -10.74 -4.40 -3.42
CA PRO A 54 -10.59 -3.66 -2.16
C PRO A 54 -9.40 -2.67 -2.18
N LEU A 55 -9.31 -1.85 -1.13
CA LEU A 55 -8.09 -1.14 -0.76
C LEU A 55 -7.45 -1.91 0.40
N THR A 56 -6.23 -2.38 0.19
CA THR A 56 -5.55 -3.34 1.06
C THR A 56 -4.25 -2.77 1.57
N VAL A 57 -3.95 -3.00 2.85
CA VAL A 57 -2.66 -2.72 3.47
C VAL A 57 -1.92 -4.05 3.66
N ALA A 58 -0.68 -4.11 3.24
CA ALA A 58 0.22 -5.26 3.44
C ALA A 58 1.45 -4.84 4.26
N VAL A 59 1.99 -5.77 5.05
CA VAL A 59 3.20 -5.56 5.86
C VAL A 59 4.23 -6.65 5.57
N SER A 60 5.47 -6.22 5.37
CA SER A 60 6.66 -7.06 5.29
C SER A 60 7.58 -6.77 6.47
N THR A 61 8.09 -7.83 7.10
CA THR A 61 9.04 -7.77 8.22
C THR A 61 10.48 -8.09 7.80
N ASP A 62 10.70 -8.43 6.54
CA ASP A 62 11.98 -8.88 5.98
C ASP A 62 12.50 -7.97 4.85
N GLY A 63 12.11 -6.69 4.86
CA GLY A 63 12.62 -5.69 3.93
C GLY A 63 11.92 -5.64 2.58
N GLY A 64 10.76 -6.29 2.45
CA GLY A 64 9.96 -6.32 1.22
C GLY A 64 10.05 -7.65 0.45
N GLU A 65 10.73 -8.66 1.00
CA GLU A 65 10.90 -9.98 0.36
C GLU A 65 9.61 -10.82 0.47
N THR A 66 8.98 -10.85 1.64
CA THR A 66 7.70 -11.54 1.86
C THR A 66 6.66 -10.64 2.53
N TRP A 67 5.38 -10.93 2.23
CA TRP A 67 4.24 -10.11 2.65
C TRP A 67 3.10 -10.97 3.24
N PRO A 68 3.34 -11.64 4.38
CA PRO A 68 2.39 -12.58 4.96
C PRO A 68 1.17 -11.90 5.61
N HIS A 69 1.29 -10.61 5.96
CA HIS A 69 0.25 -9.85 6.65
C HIS A 69 -0.46 -8.91 5.68
N LYS A 70 -1.78 -9.07 5.51
CA LYS A 70 -2.60 -8.24 4.62
C LYS A 70 -3.98 -8.01 5.23
N LYS A 71 -4.53 -6.80 5.10
CA LYS A 71 -5.87 -6.47 5.57
C LYS A 71 -6.55 -5.41 4.71
N ASN A 72 -7.82 -5.62 4.40
CA ASN A 72 -8.63 -4.64 3.70
C ASN A 72 -8.97 -3.47 4.65
N ILE A 73 -8.78 -2.24 4.18
CA ILE A 73 -9.21 -1.02 4.86
C ILE A 73 -10.36 -0.31 4.14
N GLY A 74 -10.69 -0.76 2.92
CA GLY A 74 -11.88 -0.39 2.17
C GLY A 74 -12.32 -1.56 1.29
N GLU A 75 -13.60 -1.89 1.32
CA GLU A 75 -14.16 -3.03 0.57
C GLU A 75 -15.62 -2.79 0.17
N GLY A 76 -16.19 -3.74 -0.56
CA GLY A 76 -17.58 -3.69 -1.04
C GLY A 76 -17.72 -3.03 -2.42
N ASP A 77 -18.97 -2.78 -2.79
CA ASP A 77 -19.37 -2.13 -4.04
C ASP A 77 -19.09 -0.62 -3.97
N ASN A 78 -17.80 -0.28 -4.03
CA ASN A 78 -17.29 1.08 -3.97
C ASN A 78 -15.94 1.13 -4.71
N SER A 79 -15.41 2.33 -4.92
CA SER A 79 -14.10 2.56 -5.54
C SER A 79 -13.22 3.37 -4.60
N PHE A 80 -11.99 2.92 -4.40
CA PHE A 80 -10.99 3.55 -3.54
C PHE A 80 -9.77 3.99 -4.36
N ALA A 81 -9.24 5.19 -4.14
CA ALA A 81 -8.14 5.68 -4.97
C ALA A 81 -7.23 6.67 -4.24
N TYR A 82 -6.00 6.79 -4.75
CA TYR A 82 -5.00 7.74 -4.29
C TYR A 82 -4.72 7.64 -2.77
N PRO A 83 -4.38 6.44 -2.27
CA PRO A 83 -4.01 6.27 -0.89
C PRO A 83 -2.66 6.94 -0.59
N VAL A 84 -2.50 7.43 0.64
CA VAL A 84 -1.23 7.92 1.21
C VAL A 84 -1.06 7.35 2.61
N LEU A 85 0.12 6.81 2.91
CA LEU A 85 0.53 6.27 4.20
C LEU A 85 1.39 7.27 4.96
N ILE A 86 1.08 7.47 6.25
CA ILE A 86 1.89 8.28 7.16
C ILE A 86 2.00 7.54 8.48
N GLN A 87 3.22 7.37 8.99
CA GLN A 87 3.42 6.98 10.39
C GLN A 87 3.64 8.24 11.24
N ALA A 88 2.72 8.51 12.17
CA ALA A 88 2.78 9.67 13.05
C ALA A 88 3.82 9.51 14.18
N GLU A 89 4.06 10.58 14.93
CA GLU A 89 5.03 10.59 16.04
C GLU A 89 4.70 9.58 17.14
N ASP A 90 3.40 9.41 17.44
CA ASP A 90 2.86 8.46 18.40
C ASP A 90 2.92 6.99 17.93
N GLY A 91 3.42 6.74 16.72
CA GLY A 91 3.61 5.42 16.14
C GLY A 91 2.40 4.92 15.34
N LYS A 92 1.27 5.62 15.36
CA LYS A 92 0.07 5.22 14.62
C LYS A 92 0.24 5.39 13.12
N ILE A 93 -0.43 4.54 12.37
CA ILE A 93 -0.50 4.60 10.92
C ILE A 93 -1.76 5.33 10.52
N HIS A 94 -1.59 6.38 9.74
CA HIS A 94 -2.65 7.14 9.11
C HIS A 94 -2.70 6.77 7.64
N VAL A 95 -3.90 6.48 7.13
CA VAL A 95 -4.14 6.31 5.70
C VAL A 95 -5.22 7.27 5.27
N ILE A 96 -4.89 8.11 4.29
CA ILE A 96 -5.84 9.03 3.64
C ILE A 96 -6.05 8.52 2.23
N TYR A 97 -7.30 8.41 1.80
CA TYR A 97 -7.64 7.95 0.46
C TYR A 97 -8.98 8.53 0.02
N THR A 98 -9.27 8.47 -1.28
CA THR A 98 -10.55 8.90 -1.82
C THR A 98 -11.48 7.71 -2.02
N THR A 99 -12.79 7.93 -1.87
CA THR A 99 -13.85 6.94 -2.11
C THR A 99 -15.02 7.57 -2.90
N ASN A 100 -16.05 6.77 -3.22
CA ASN A 100 -17.25 7.22 -3.93
C ASN A 100 -16.90 7.96 -5.23
N GLN A 101 -16.16 7.29 -6.11
CA GLN A 101 -15.66 7.86 -7.37
C GLN A 101 -14.84 9.15 -7.18
N ARG A 102 -14.08 9.22 -6.07
CA ARG A 102 -13.19 10.34 -5.70
C ARG A 102 -13.89 11.61 -5.24
N THR A 103 -15.15 11.50 -4.78
CA THR A 103 -15.91 12.64 -4.25
C THR A 103 -15.83 12.77 -2.74
N THR A 104 -15.32 11.76 -2.05
CA THR A 104 -15.20 11.73 -0.58
C THR A 104 -13.77 11.38 -0.20
N ILE A 105 -13.22 12.09 0.79
CA ILE A 105 -11.93 11.76 1.39
C ILE A 105 -12.19 10.98 2.68
N MET A 106 -11.55 9.83 2.81
CA MET A 106 -11.56 8.98 3.98
C MET A 106 -10.23 9.13 4.72
N HIS A 107 -10.29 9.00 6.04
CA HIS A 107 -9.12 8.93 6.90
C HIS A 107 -9.31 7.78 7.88
N VAL A 108 -8.38 6.84 7.90
CA VAL A 108 -8.34 5.75 8.86
C VAL A 108 -7.04 5.80 9.65
N VAL A 109 -7.11 5.43 10.93
CA VAL A 109 -5.96 5.35 11.84
C VAL A 109 -5.95 3.99 12.50
N PHE A 110 -4.80 3.33 12.51
CA PHE A 110 -4.61 2.04 13.17
C PHE A 110 -3.18 1.87 13.67
N ASP A 111 -2.99 0.94 14.60
CA ASP A 111 -1.66 0.45 14.98
C ASP A 111 -1.23 -0.64 13.99
N GLU A 112 0.08 -0.76 13.69
CA GLU A 112 0.61 -1.77 12.77
C GLU A 112 0.12 -3.19 13.12
N LYS A 113 0.09 -3.50 14.42
CA LYS A 113 -0.37 -4.78 14.96
C LYS A 113 -1.77 -5.18 14.43
N THR A 114 -2.64 -4.22 14.15
CA THR A 114 -3.98 -4.47 13.56
C THR A 114 -3.91 -5.15 12.19
N ILE A 115 -2.83 -4.97 11.43
CA ILE A 115 -2.62 -5.60 10.12
C ILE A 115 -1.93 -6.96 10.26
N MET A 116 -1.12 -7.14 11.30
CA MET A 116 -0.34 -8.36 11.54
C MET A 116 -1.16 -9.48 12.18
N GLU A 117 -2.29 -9.15 12.81
CA GLU A 117 -3.30 -10.07 13.38
C GLU A 117 -4.42 -10.43 12.39
#